data_AF-A0A3N2RAP6-F1
#
_entry.id   AF-A0A3N2RAP6-F1
#
_cell.length_a   1.000
_cell.length_b   1.000
_cell.length_c   1.000
_cell.angle_alpha   90.00
_cell.angle_beta   90.00
_cell.angle_gamma   90.00
#
_symmetry.space_group_name_H-M   'P 1'
#
loop_
_entity.id
_entity.type
_entity.pdbx_description
1 polymer ?
#
loop_
_entity_poly.entity_id
_entity_poly.type
_entity_poly.pdbx_seq_one_letter_code
_entity_poly.pdbx_strand_id
1 'polypeptide(L)'
;MPAGLPCARLLALGVALSLAAACSRDPAPAATPAAPVAAPATPTAATPAAVPAATAEAASAQVLGEVGGLRLEALGEVPAPPAEGEADLGGDCSVAAESAEARAAEAKGWKVFAQREWQGHRVVGVAVAPGVAAGMGCTSGGGRLLFFRDGRPVAQLLEPGAGASQIDSGVQGFDDGEDARRRGDAALGVFDWAVQRARVRVQNGALALAALPEADLYCGGRAAAPRVEGVELKRARERLLARGWRAAPPEREEPGFVRDMIESGYPEVEDCSGTGQGFCSFAYRNEAGDRLTLVTAGETPTARHAAVQCAGEGEPRGSDAE
;
A
#
# COMPACT_ATOMS: atom_id res chain seq x y z
N MET A 1 -12.80 -27.09 -52.16
CA MET A 1 -11.55 -27.13 -52.95
C MET A 1 -10.80 -25.82 -52.74
N PRO A 2 -9.47 -25.82 -52.59
CA PRO A 2 -8.68 -26.00 -51.36
C PRO A 2 -8.11 -24.66 -50.81
N ALA A 3 -8.00 -24.48 -49.50
CA ALA A 3 -6.82 -24.71 -48.62
C ALA A 3 -5.63 -23.75 -48.83
N GLY A 4 -5.18 -23.11 -47.75
CA GLY A 4 -3.99 -22.25 -47.72
C GLY A 4 -3.58 -21.79 -46.32
N LEU A 5 -3.16 -22.72 -45.45
CA LEU A 5 -2.18 -22.49 -44.38
C LEU A 5 -0.78 -22.74 -44.98
N PRO A 6 0.25 -21.95 -44.64
CA PRO A 6 1.24 -22.38 -43.64
C PRO A 6 1.77 -21.16 -42.84
N CYS A 7 2.54 -21.24 -41.75
CA CYS A 7 3.70 -22.08 -41.51
C CYS A 7 4.08 -21.98 -40.02
N ALA A 8 4.29 -23.13 -39.39
CA ALA A 8 4.90 -23.24 -38.07
C ALA A 8 6.39 -22.87 -38.13
N ARG A 9 6.90 -22.16 -37.12
CA ARG A 9 8.32 -22.13 -36.78
C ARG A 9 8.50 -22.48 -35.31
N LEU A 10 8.98 -23.69 -35.10
CA LEU A 10 9.54 -24.24 -33.88
C LEU A 10 11.06 -23.98 -33.85
N LEU A 11 11.59 -24.02 -32.62
CA LEU A 11 13.00 -24.18 -32.21
C LEU A 11 13.88 -22.92 -32.16
N ALA A 12 14.29 -22.54 -30.94
CA ALA A 12 15.62 -22.92 -30.45
C ALA A 12 15.75 -22.71 -28.93
N LEU A 13 16.10 -23.79 -28.22
CA LEU A 13 16.63 -23.79 -26.86
C LEU A 13 17.99 -23.07 -26.82
N GLY A 14 18.26 -22.33 -25.75
CA GLY A 14 19.58 -21.80 -25.41
C GLY A 14 19.84 -21.90 -23.92
N VAL A 15 20.29 -23.08 -23.48
CA VAL A 15 20.84 -23.33 -22.14
C VAL A 15 22.32 -22.95 -22.17
N ALA A 16 22.75 -22.05 -21.29
CA ALA A 16 24.16 -21.80 -21.02
C ALA A 16 24.46 -22.08 -19.53
N LEU A 17 24.88 -23.30 -19.28
CA LEU A 17 25.52 -23.76 -18.04
C LEU A 17 26.97 -23.27 -18.03
N SER A 18 27.41 -22.60 -16.96
CA SER A 18 28.84 -22.40 -16.68
C SER A 18 29.17 -22.96 -15.30
N LEU A 19 29.66 -24.20 -15.29
CA LEU A 19 30.39 -24.80 -14.19
C LEU A 19 31.88 -24.52 -14.41
N ALA A 20 32.54 -23.95 -13.40
CA ALA A 20 33.98 -24.04 -13.24
C ALA A 20 34.26 -24.70 -11.88
N ALA A 21 34.84 -25.89 -11.94
CA ALA A 21 35.38 -26.64 -10.81
C ALA A 21 36.91 -26.67 -10.95
N ALA A 22 37.63 -26.50 -9.84
CA ALA A 22 38.91 -27.14 -9.49
C ALA A 22 39.42 -26.48 -8.19
N CYS A 23 39.38 -27.14 -7.04
CA CYS A 23 40.35 -28.13 -6.53
C CYS A 23 41.63 -27.52 -5.92
N SER A 24 41.57 -27.36 -4.60
CA SER A 24 42.49 -27.87 -3.56
C SER A 24 44.01 -27.77 -3.70
N ARG A 25 44.65 -27.26 -2.63
CA ARG A 25 45.93 -27.73 -2.07
C ARG A 25 45.97 -27.50 -0.55
N ASP A 26 46.27 -28.57 0.18
CA ASP A 26 46.62 -28.72 1.61
C ASP A 26 48.12 -29.13 1.67
N PRO A 27 48.79 -29.37 2.83
CA PRO A 27 49.01 -28.59 4.05
C PRO A 27 50.51 -28.58 4.52
N ALA A 28 50.76 -28.03 5.73
CA ALA A 28 51.84 -28.35 6.71
C ALA A 28 53.26 -27.73 6.51
N PRO A 29 54.11 -27.57 7.58
CA PRO A 29 54.08 -28.26 8.88
C PRO A 29 54.25 -27.39 10.16
N ALA A 30 54.06 -28.09 11.28
CA ALA A 30 54.17 -27.66 12.68
C ALA A 30 55.62 -27.43 13.16
N ALA A 31 55.75 -26.64 14.23
CA ALA A 31 56.87 -26.72 15.17
C ALA A 31 56.38 -26.46 16.61
N THR A 32 57.06 -27.14 17.52
CA THR A 32 56.60 -27.63 18.83
C THR A 32 57.08 -26.73 20.00
N PRO A 33 57.06 -27.15 21.30
CA PRO A 33 56.40 -26.43 22.39
C PRO A 33 57.34 -25.72 23.38
N ALA A 34 56.80 -24.91 24.28
CA ALA A 34 57.46 -24.60 25.55
C ALA A 34 56.41 -24.45 26.67
N ALA A 35 56.60 -25.25 27.72
CA ALA A 35 55.91 -25.18 29.01
C ALA A 35 56.93 -24.70 30.09
N PRO A 36 56.57 -24.69 31.38
CA PRO A 36 55.59 -23.86 32.05
C PRO A 36 56.27 -23.02 33.16
N VAL A 37 55.65 -21.93 33.65
CA VAL A 37 56.06 -21.34 34.94
C VAL A 37 54.83 -21.02 35.80
N ALA A 38 54.90 -21.60 36.99
CA ALA A 38 54.08 -21.59 38.19
C ALA A 38 53.11 -20.41 38.46
N ALA A 39 51.95 -20.82 38.98
CA ALA A 39 50.97 -20.02 39.75
C ALA A 39 51.58 -19.42 41.04
N PRO A 40 50.88 -18.46 41.67
CA PRO A 40 50.08 -18.88 42.82
C PRO A 40 48.73 -18.16 43.03
N ALA A 41 47.95 -18.78 43.91
CA ALA A 41 46.89 -18.23 44.77
C ALA A 41 45.53 -17.89 44.14
N THR A 42 44.65 -18.89 44.26
CA THR A 42 43.18 -18.81 44.36
C THR A 42 42.67 -17.68 45.25
N PRO A 43 41.61 -16.99 44.81
CA PRO A 43 40.51 -16.61 45.68
C PRO A 43 39.24 -17.42 45.35
N THR A 44 38.71 -17.97 46.44
CA THR A 44 37.37 -18.47 46.72
C THR A 44 36.28 -18.21 45.68
N ALA A 45 35.62 -19.31 45.31
CA ALA A 45 34.42 -19.35 44.48
C ALA A 45 33.31 -18.44 45.02
N ALA A 46 32.94 -17.43 44.24
CA ALA A 46 31.64 -16.79 44.33
C ALA A 46 30.68 -17.52 43.38
N THR A 47 29.63 -18.09 43.95
CA THR A 47 28.47 -18.62 43.24
C THR A 47 28.00 -17.60 42.19
N PRO A 48 27.90 -17.95 40.90
CA PRO A 48 27.19 -17.09 39.96
C PRO A 48 25.72 -17.16 40.35
N ALA A 49 25.19 -16.05 40.88
CA ALA A 49 23.77 -15.83 40.94
C ALA A 49 23.24 -16.02 39.51
N ALA A 50 22.38 -17.02 39.33
CA ALA A 50 21.63 -17.21 38.10
C ALA A 50 20.90 -15.90 37.81
N VAL A 51 21.39 -15.18 36.80
CA VAL A 51 20.62 -14.09 36.21
C VAL A 51 19.36 -14.76 35.66
N PRO A 52 18.15 -14.33 36.07
CA PRO A 52 16.96 -14.79 35.38
C PRO A 52 17.13 -14.40 33.91
N ALA A 53 16.93 -15.38 33.04
CA ALA A 53 16.93 -15.19 31.60
C ALA A 53 16.14 -13.93 31.29
N ALA A 54 16.82 -12.95 30.68
CA ALA A 54 16.18 -11.82 30.08
C ALA A 54 15.04 -12.37 29.23
N THR A 55 13.84 -11.96 29.60
CA THR A 55 12.64 -12.12 28.79
C THR A 55 13.04 -11.79 27.37
N ALA A 56 12.75 -12.68 26.42
CA ALA A 56 12.93 -12.39 25.00
C ALA A 56 12.03 -11.20 24.67
N GLU A 57 12.57 -10.00 24.87
CA GLU A 57 12.06 -8.76 24.37
C GLU A 57 12.10 -8.94 22.86
N ALA A 58 10.92 -9.20 22.28
CA ALA A 58 10.73 -9.28 20.84
C ALA A 58 11.56 -8.16 20.21
N ALA A 59 12.51 -8.55 19.34
CA ALA A 59 13.48 -7.64 18.74
C ALA A 59 12.81 -6.31 18.42
N SER A 60 13.11 -5.28 19.20
CA SER A 60 12.39 -4.01 19.15
C SER A 60 12.64 -3.41 17.79
N ALA A 61 11.60 -3.43 16.95
CA ALA A 61 11.65 -2.91 15.60
C ALA A 61 11.99 -1.42 15.68
N GLN A 62 13.07 -1.00 15.02
CA GLN A 62 13.48 0.40 15.02
C GLN A 62 12.42 1.21 14.27
N VAL A 63 11.82 2.21 14.93
CA VAL A 63 10.87 3.12 14.27
C VAL A 63 11.62 3.99 13.26
N LEU A 64 11.20 3.91 12.00
CA LEU A 64 11.75 4.67 10.87
C LEU A 64 10.95 5.95 10.59
N GLY A 65 9.68 6.00 11.02
CA GLY A 65 8.85 7.20 10.93
C GLY A 65 7.43 6.98 11.44
N GLU A 66 6.75 8.06 11.79
CA GLU A 66 5.36 8.05 12.23
C GLU A 66 4.59 9.23 11.60
N VAL A 67 3.41 8.96 11.04
CA VAL A 67 2.56 9.95 10.37
C VAL A 67 1.09 9.59 10.62
N GLY A 68 0.34 10.47 11.29
CA GLY A 68 -1.12 10.35 11.39
C GLY A 68 -1.60 9.01 11.96
N GLY A 69 -0.90 8.48 12.96
CA GLY A 69 -1.17 7.17 13.58
C GLY A 69 -0.53 5.98 12.87
N LEU A 70 -0.04 6.14 11.64
CA LEU A 70 0.72 5.11 10.93
C LEU A 70 2.18 5.13 11.36
N ARG A 71 2.78 3.95 11.51
CA ARG A 71 4.17 3.77 11.90
C ARG A 71 4.90 2.85 10.93
N LEU A 72 6.02 3.34 10.42
CA LEU A 72 6.98 2.58 9.64
C LEU A 72 8.09 2.09 10.57
N GLU A 73 8.34 0.79 10.58
CA GLU A 73 9.30 0.14 11.47
C GLU A 73 10.23 -0.77 10.68
N ALA A 74 11.50 -0.83 11.04
CA ALA A 74 12.46 -1.73 10.43
C ALA A 74 12.18 -3.18 10.85
N LEU A 75 12.28 -4.11 9.90
CA LEU A 75 12.11 -5.54 10.16
C LEU A 75 13.38 -6.33 9.84
N GLY A 76 13.69 -7.29 10.70
CA GLY A 76 14.69 -8.34 10.42
C GLY A 76 14.08 -9.66 9.96
N GLU A 77 12.82 -9.91 10.31
CA GLU A 77 12.04 -11.07 9.89
C GLU A 77 10.56 -10.71 9.72
N VAL A 78 9.79 -11.59 9.08
CA VAL A 78 8.34 -11.41 8.98
C VAL A 78 7.71 -11.68 10.35
N PRO A 79 6.96 -10.71 10.92
CA PRO A 79 6.33 -10.88 12.23
C PRO A 79 5.23 -11.95 12.16
N ALA A 80 4.94 -12.59 13.28
CA ALA A 80 3.71 -13.38 13.40
C ALA A 80 2.49 -12.43 13.42
N PRO A 81 1.32 -12.88 12.92
CA PRO A 81 0.09 -12.14 13.12
C PRO A 81 -0.21 -11.97 14.62
N PRO A 82 -0.85 -10.86 15.02
CA PRO A 82 -1.40 -10.76 16.37
C PRO A 82 -2.40 -11.90 16.59
N ALA A 83 -2.65 -12.26 17.85
CA ALA A 83 -3.70 -13.22 18.18
C ALA A 83 -5.01 -12.80 17.52
N GLU A 84 -5.70 -13.76 16.91
CA GLU A 84 -6.89 -13.50 16.10
C GLU A 84 -7.93 -12.73 16.91
N GLY A 85 -8.33 -11.58 16.37
CA GLY A 85 -9.62 -10.97 16.71
C GLY A 85 -10.61 -11.44 15.65
N GLU A 86 -11.69 -12.09 16.04
CA GLU A 86 -12.74 -12.46 15.08
C GLU A 86 -13.46 -11.19 14.62
N ALA A 87 -13.48 -10.98 13.31
CA ALA A 87 -14.39 -10.05 12.66
C ALA A 87 -15.45 -10.87 11.94
N ASP A 88 -16.73 -10.56 12.16
CA ASP A 88 -17.83 -11.19 11.44
C ASP A 88 -17.93 -10.56 10.04
N LEU A 89 -17.08 -11.05 9.14
CA LEU A 89 -16.99 -10.62 7.74
C LEU A 89 -17.42 -11.75 6.82
N GLY A 90 -18.14 -11.41 5.75
CA GLY A 90 -18.52 -12.36 4.72
C GLY A 90 -17.42 -12.58 3.70
N GLY A 91 -17.36 -13.75 3.06
CA GLY A 91 -16.42 -14.01 1.96
C GLY A 91 -14.94 -13.96 2.36
N ASP A 92 -14.05 -14.03 1.37
CA ASP A 92 -12.60 -13.92 1.54
C ASP A 92 -12.06 -12.91 0.51
N CYS A 93 -11.34 -11.90 1.00
CA CYS A 93 -10.72 -10.87 0.17
C CYS A 93 -9.20 -11.06 0.03
N SER A 94 -8.68 -12.24 0.40
CA SER A 94 -7.30 -12.59 0.12
C SER A 94 -7.07 -12.87 -1.37
N VAL A 95 -5.83 -12.65 -1.79
CA VAL A 95 -5.32 -12.94 -3.13
C VAL A 95 -4.26 -14.03 -3.04
N ALA A 96 -4.02 -14.72 -4.15
CA ALA A 96 -2.98 -15.75 -4.19
C ALA A 96 -1.58 -15.15 -3.93
N ALA A 97 -0.80 -15.80 -3.06
CA ALA A 97 0.60 -15.45 -2.83
C ALA A 97 1.51 -15.89 -4.00
N GLU A 98 1.56 -15.11 -5.06
CA GLU A 98 2.37 -15.47 -6.25
C GLU A 98 3.88 -15.32 -5.97
N SER A 99 4.27 -14.41 -5.08
CA SER A 99 5.67 -14.16 -4.73
C SER A 99 6.19 -15.02 -3.58
N ALA A 100 7.52 -15.17 -3.50
CA ALA A 100 8.16 -15.91 -2.42
C ALA A 100 7.96 -15.19 -1.07
N GLU A 101 7.96 -13.86 -1.11
CA GLU A 101 7.76 -12.97 0.03
C GLU A 101 6.33 -13.05 0.56
N ALA A 102 5.33 -13.07 -0.33
CA ALA A 102 3.93 -13.29 0.05
C ALA A 102 3.73 -14.68 0.66
N ARG A 103 4.34 -15.73 0.06
CA ARG A 103 4.32 -17.10 0.61
C ARG A 103 5.02 -17.19 1.97
N ALA A 104 6.08 -16.40 2.18
CA ALA A 104 6.74 -16.32 3.48
C ALA A 104 5.85 -15.67 4.54
N ALA A 105 5.00 -14.71 4.17
CA ALA A 105 3.99 -14.15 5.06
C ALA A 105 2.88 -15.16 5.37
N GLU A 106 2.36 -15.87 4.36
CA GLU A 106 1.38 -16.94 4.58
C GLU A 106 1.91 -18.05 5.49
N ALA A 107 3.17 -18.44 5.33
CA ALA A 107 3.82 -19.42 6.19
C ALA A 107 3.92 -18.99 7.67
N LYS A 108 3.79 -17.68 7.96
CA LYS A 108 3.69 -17.13 9.32
C LYS A 108 2.24 -17.02 9.82
N GLY A 109 1.25 -17.36 9.00
CA GLY A 109 -0.18 -17.31 9.33
C GLY A 109 -0.91 -16.06 8.85
N TRP A 110 -0.29 -15.22 8.01
CA TRP A 110 -0.97 -14.08 7.41
C TRP A 110 -1.83 -14.48 6.21
N LYS A 111 -2.93 -13.76 5.98
CA LYS A 111 -3.61 -13.72 4.68
C LYS A 111 -3.11 -12.51 3.89
N VAL A 112 -2.84 -12.71 2.59
CA VAL A 112 -2.37 -11.65 1.69
C VAL A 112 -3.56 -11.02 1.00
N PHE A 113 -3.74 -9.70 1.09
CA PHE A 113 -4.82 -9.00 0.37
C PHE A 113 -4.32 -8.29 -0.90
N ALA A 114 -3.01 -8.02 -1.00
CA ALA A 114 -2.40 -7.43 -2.18
C ALA A 114 -0.88 -7.67 -2.19
N GLN A 115 -0.28 -7.66 -3.38
CA GLN A 115 1.18 -7.69 -3.54
C GLN A 115 1.60 -6.92 -4.80
N ARG A 116 2.77 -6.27 -4.76
CA ARG A 116 3.31 -5.49 -5.90
C ARG A 116 4.82 -5.30 -5.83
N GLU A 117 5.46 -5.16 -6.98
CA GLU A 117 6.81 -4.62 -7.11
C GLU A 117 6.78 -3.09 -7.21
N TRP A 118 7.51 -2.40 -6.34
CA TRP A 118 7.59 -0.94 -6.31
C TRP A 118 9.01 -0.49 -5.95
N GLN A 119 9.66 0.24 -6.86
CA GLN A 119 11.00 0.81 -6.66
C GLN A 119 12.03 -0.15 -6.04
N GLY A 120 12.11 -1.38 -6.59
CA GLY A 120 13.04 -2.41 -6.12
C GLY A 120 12.64 -3.07 -4.79
N HIS A 121 11.42 -2.84 -4.33
CA HIS A 121 10.85 -3.51 -3.17
C HIS A 121 9.64 -4.34 -3.58
N ARG A 122 9.54 -5.54 -3.01
CA ARG A 122 8.28 -6.28 -2.99
C ARG A 122 7.46 -5.78 -1.81
N VAL A 123 6.29 -5.23 -2.07
CA VAL A 123 5.33 -4.81 -1.05
C VAL A 123 4.23 -5.85 -0.97
N VAL A 124 3.95 -6.34 0.23
CA VAL A 124 2.90 -7.33 0.52
C VAL A 124 1.96 -6.76 1.56
N GLY A 125 0.69 -6.58 1.18
CA GLY A 125 -0.39 -6.23 2.10
C GLY A 125 -0.90 -7.49 2.78
N VAL A 126 -0.89 -7.49 4.12
CA VAL A 126 -1.30 -8.64 4.93
C VAL A 126 -2.30 -8.24 6.00
N ALA A 127 -3.22 -9.16 6.30
CA ALA A 127 -4.17 -9.06 7.40
C ALA A 127 -4.47 -10.46 7.96
N VAL A 128 -5.06 -10.54 9.15
CA VAL A 128 -5.45 -11.81 9.77
C VAL A 128 -6.65 -12.41 9.03
N ALA A 129 -7.68 -11.59 8.78
CA ALA A 129 -8.93 -12.01 8.17
C ALA A 129 -9.50 -10.93 7.23
N PRO A 130 -8.89 -10.68 6.06
CA PRO A 130 -9.49 -9.82 5.06
C PRO A 130 -10.79 -10.43 4.55
N GLY A 131 -11.85 -9.63 4.45
CA GLY A 131 -13.19 -10.10 4.10
C GLY A 131 -14.07 -8.99 3.57
N VAL A 132 -15.31 -9.34 3.22
CA VAL A 132 -16.31 -8.42 2.69
C VAL A 132 -17.15 -7.89 3.84
N ALA A 133 -17.07 -6.58 4.05
CA ALA A 133 -18.00 -5.86 4.90
C ALA A 133 -19.19 -5.37 4.06
N ALA A 134 -20.41 -5.62 4.57
CA ALA A 134 -21.65 -5.23 3.91
C ALA A 134 -21.65 -3.73 3.66
N GLY A 135 -21.82 -3.33 2.39
CA GLY A 135 -21.76 -1.92 2.02
C GLY A 135 -20.43 -1.26 2.35
N MET A 136 -19.30 -1.96 2.28
CA MET A 136 -17.95 -1.35 2.20
C MET A 136 -17.06 -2.11 1.20
N GLY A 137 -17.43 -3.35 0.86
CA GLY A 137 -16.65 -4.21 -0.02
C GLY A 137 -15.53 -4.90 0.74
N CYS A 138 -14.41 -5.15 0.06
CA CYS A 138 -13.26 -5.78 0.69
C CYS A 138 -12.60 -4.86 1.73
N THR A 139 -12.47 -5.36 2.94
CA THR A 139 -11.77 -4.75 4.08
C THR A 139 -10.63 -5.67 4.52
N SER A 140 -9.61 -5.05 5.11
CA SER A 140 -8.46 -5.73 5.70
C SER A 140 -8.16 -5.13 7.07
N GLY A 141 -9.15 -5.18 7.99
CA GLY A 141 -9.03 -4.68 9.36
C GLY A 141 -7.75 -5.14 10.06
N GLY A 142 -7.05 -4.21 10.69
CA GLY A 142 -5.72 -4.46 11.29
C GLY A 142 -4.61 -4.75 10.28
N GLY A 143 -4.87 -4.47 9.01
CA GLY A 143 -3.95 -4.72 7.90
C GLY A 143 -2.67 -3.91 8.01
N ARG A 144 -1.61 -4.43 7.40
CA ARG A 144 -0.29 -3.81 7.34
C ARG A 144 0.39 -4.09 6.02
N LEU A 145 1.41 -3.28 5.71
CA LEU A 145 2.29 -3.53 4.57
C LEU A 145 3.61 -4.08 5.06
N LEU A 146 4.07 -5.14 4.43
CA LEU A 146 5.41 -5.68 4.60
C LEU A 146 6.25 -5.29 3.38
N PHE A 147 7.41 -4.70 3.63
CA PHE A 147 8.37 -4.32 2.59
C PHE A 147 9.52 -5.30 2.60
N PHE A 148 9.83 -5.83 1.42
CA PHE A 148 10.94 -6.73 1.19
C PHE A 148 11.88 -6.16 0.14
N ARG A 149 13.16 -6.48 0.29
CA ARG A 149 14.20 -6.18 -0.69
C ARG A 149 15.10 -7.40 -0.81
N ASP A 150 15.35 -7.82 -2.05
CA ASP A 150 16.14 -9.02 -2.36
C ASP A 150 15.67 -10.27 -1.59
N GLY A 151 14.35 -10.45 -1.49
CA GLY A 151 13.71 -11.57 -0.77
C GLY A 151 13.73 -11.49 0.76
N ARG A 152 14.27 -10.41 1.34
CA ARG A 152 14.38 -10.23 2.80
C ARG A 152 13.44 -9.13 3.29
N PRO A 153 12.73 -9.32 4.42
CA PRO A 153 11.95 -8.24 5.01
C PRO A 153 12.90 -7.12 5.46
N VAL A 154 12.50 -5.88 5.21
CA VAL A 154 13.26 -4.68 5.58
C VAL A 154 12.45 -3.71 6.42
N ALA A 155 11.12 -3.68 6.26
CA ALA A 155 10.24 -2.83 7.06
C ALA A 155 8.79 -3.35 7.08
N GLN A 156 8.03 -2.86 8.04
CA GLN A 156 6.56 -2.91 8.03
C GLN A 156 5.98 -1.51 8.20
N LEU A 157 4.82 -1.28 7.60
CA LEU A 157 3.95 -0.14 7.88
C LEU A 157 2.65 -0.64 8.50
N LEU A 158 2.34 -0.17 9.70
CA LEU A 158 1.11 -0.53 10.41
C LEU A 158 0.49 0.68 11.11
N GLU A 159 -0.74 0.52 11.57
CA GLU A 159 -1.34 1.37 12.59
C GLU A 159 -1.25 0.66 13.95
N PRO A 160 -0.49 1.18 14.92
CA PRO A 160 -0.40 0.56 16.24
C PRO A 160 -1.77 0.50 16.92
N GLY A 161 -2.15 -0.69 17.40
CA GLY A 161 -3.43 -0.92 18.07
C GLY A 161 -4.59 -1.29 17.14
N ALA A 162 -4.41 -1.19 15.82
CA ALA A 162 -5.38 -1.68 14.86
C ALA A 162 -5.47 -3.22 14.92
N GLY A 163 -6.69 -3.74 14.91
CA GLY A 163 -6.97 -5.17 15.05
C GLY A 163 -8.02 -5.65 14.04
N ALA A 164 -8.08 -6.96 13.84
CA ALA A 164 -8.99 -7.57 12.87
C ALA A 164 -10.48 -7.23 13.14
N SER A 165 -10.90 -7.17 14.41
CA SER A 165 -12.27 -6.78 14.80
C SER A 165 -12.62 -5.32 14.53
N GLN A 166 -11.63 -4.46 14.30
CA GLN A 166 -11.78 -3.06 13.90
C GLN A 166 -11.61 -2.96 12.39
N ILE A 167 -12.68 -3.29 11.67
CA ILE A 167 -12.69 -3.46 10.21
C ILE A 167 -12.36 -2.17 9.43
N ASP A 168 -12.44 -1.02 10.08
CA ASP A 168 -12.12 0.30 9.56
C ASP A 168 -10.74 0.82 10.02
N SER A 169 -9.94 -0.02 10.67
CA SER A 169 -8.60 0.34 11.16
C SER A 169 -7.48 -0.38 10.40
N GLY A 170 -6.29 0.22 10.41
CA GLY A 170 -5.10 -0.34 9.77
C GLY A 170 -4.97 0.05 8.31
N VAL A 171 -3.96 -0.53 7.65
CA VAL A 171 -3.72 -0.31 6.24
C VAL A 171 -4.58 -1.27 5.42
N GLN A 172 -5.52 -0.72 4.68
CA GLN A 172 -6.48 -1.51 3.89
C GLN A 172 -6.15 -1.52 2.39
N GLY A 173 -5.26 -0.64 1.93
CA GLY A 173 -4.85 -0.58 0.53
C GLY A 173 -3.57 0.21 0.29
N PHE A 174 -2.97 -0.01 -0.87
CA PHE A 174 -1.80 0.74 -1.32
C PHE A 174 -1.72 0.75 -2.85
N ASP A 175 -1.23 1.85 -3.42
CA ASP A 175 -1.08 2.01 -4.86
C ASP A 175 -0.01 3.05 -5.24
N ASP A 176 0.78 2.74 -6.25
CA ASP A 176 1.69 3.64 -6.99
C ASP A 176 1.24 3.80 -8.45
N GLY A 177 -0.05 3.57 -8.69
CA GLY A 177 -0.66 3.40 -10.00
C GLY A 177 -0.89 4.71 -10.76
N GLU A 178 -1.98 4.73 -11.53
CA GLU A 178 -2.21 5.77 -12.53
C GLU A 178 -2.28 7.19 -11.95
N ASP A 179 -2.98 7.36 -10.84
CA ASP A 179 -3.10 8.65 -10.16
C ASP A 179 -1.74 9.14 -9.61
N ALA A 180 -0.91 8.24 -9.07
CA ALA A 180 0.47 8.58 -8.68
C ALA A 180 1.33 8.98 -9.89
N ARG A 181 1.21 8.26 -11.02
CA ARG A 181 1.86 8.61 -12.28
C ARG A 181 1.43 9.98 -12.80
N ARG A 182 0.13 10.33 -12.74
CA ARG A 182 -0.38 11.65 -13.16
C ARG A 182 0.11 12.80 -12.27
N ARG A 183 0.38 12.54 -10.97
CA ARG A 183 1.09 13.48 -10.10
C ARG A 183 2.57 13.64 -10.45
N GLY A 184 3.14 12.74 -11.24
CA GLY A 184 4.58 12.62 -11.42
C GLY A 184 5.29 12.22 -10.12
N ASP A 185 4.57 11.57 -9.19
CA ASP A 185 5.07 11.19 -7.86
C ASP A 185 5.24 9.67 -7.79
N ALA A 186 6.48 9.21 -7.66
CA ALA A 186 6.78 7.78 -7.55
C ALA A 186 6.48 7.19 -6.16
N ALA A 187 6.00 7.99 -5.21
CA ALA A 187 5.65 7.51 -3.88
C ALA A 187 4.52 6.47 -3.89
N LEU A 188 4.62 5.50 -2.99
CA LEU A 188 3.54 4.54 -2.74
C LEU A 188 2.47 5.22 -1.89
N GLY A 189 1.25 5.35 -2.42
CA GLY A 189 0.10 5.78 -1.63
C GLY A 189 -0.33 4.68 -0.66
N VAL A 190 -0.67 5.08 0.56
CA VAL A 190 -1.18 4.19 1.61
C VAL A 190 -2.59 4.63 1.96
N PHE A 191 -3.52 3.68 1.96
CA PHE A 191 -4.94 3.96 2.04
C PHE A 191 -5.60 3.22 3.20
N ASP A 192 -6.53 3.93 3.82
CA ASP A 192 -7.61 3.37 4.62
C ASP A 192 -8.86 3.45 3.75
N TRP A 193 -9.25 2.29 3.21
CA TRP A 193 -10.24 2.14 2.16
C TRP A 193 -10.00 3.11 0.98
N ALA A 194 -10.92 4.04 0.72
CA ALA A 194 -10.81 5.02 -0.36
C ALA A 194 -10.04 6.30 0.04
N VAL A 195 -9.55 6.40 1.29
CA VAL A 195 -8.92 7.61 1.82
C VAL A 195 -7.42 7.42 1.92
N GLN A 196 -6.65 8.24 1.21
CA GLN A 196 -5.21 8.23 1.34
C GLN A 196 -4.81 8.80 2.72
N ARG A 197 -3.98 8.08 3.46
CA ARG A 197 -3.50 8.46 4.81
C ARG A 197 -2.07 8.94 4.82
N ALA A 198 -1.21 8.36 3.98
CA ALA A 198 0.20 8.69 3.90
C ALA A 198 0.82 8.30 2.56
N ARG A 199 2.11 8.61 2.41
CA ARG A 199 2.95 8.15 1.31
C ARG A 199 4.21 7.48 1.86
N VAL A 200 4.64 6.40 1.22
CA VAL A 200 5.98 5.83 1.43
C VAL A 200 6.86 6.24 0.26
N ARG A 201 8.08 6.68 0.57
CA ARG A 201 9.08 7.11 -0.41
C ARG A 201 10.37 6.32 -0.21
N VAL A 202 11.10 6.10 -1.30
CA VAL A 202 12.50 5.69 -1.22
C VAL A 202 13.36 6.96 -1.27
N GLN A 203 14.09 7.24 -0.19
CA GLN A 203 14.98 8.38 -0.04
C GLN A 203 16.38 7.88 0.29
N ASN A 204 17.37 8.19 -0.56
CA ASN A 204 18.74 7.71 -0.41
C ASN A 204 18.85 6.18 -0.21
N GLY A 205 17.95 5.43 -0.86
CA GLY A 205 17.88 3.97 -0.76
C GLY A 205 17.17 3.41 0.48
N ALA A 206 16.69 4.26 1.39
CA ALA A 206 15.91 3.89 2.57
C ALA A 206 14.42 4.24 2.41
N LEU A 207 13.56 3.50 3.10
CA LEU A 207 12.12 3.79 3.15
C LEU A 207 11.85 4.92 4.13
N ALA A 208 11.01 5.87 3.72
CA ALA A 208 10.57 6.99 4.54
C ALA A 208 9.05 7.14 4.45
N LEU A 209 8.40 7.29 5.61
CA LEU A 209 6.98 7.61 5.70
C LEU A 209 6.80 9.13 5.65
N ALA A 210 5.94 9.59 4.75
CA ALA A 210 5.68 11.00 4.52
C ALA A 210 4.20 11.33 4.72
N ALA A 211 3.95 12.46 5.40
CA ALA A 211 2.65 13.08 5.43
C ALA A 211 2.22 13.54 4.03
N LEU A 212 0.91 13.59 3.82
CA LEU A 212 0.37 14.05 2.56
C LEU A 212 0.43 15.58 2.47
N PRO A 213 0.78 16.16 1.30
CA PRO A 213 0.94 17.60 1.14
C PRO A 213 -0.42 18.32 1.19
N GLU A 214 -0.48 19.61 1.53
CA GLU A 214 -1.75 20.36 1.55
C GLU A 214 -2.49 20.38 0.20
N ALA A 215 -1.76 20.23 -0.89
CA ALA A 215 -2.29 20.03 -2.22
C ALA A 215 -1.40 19.09 -3.02
N ASP A 216 -2.03 18.27 -3.84
CA ASP A 216 -1.35 17.47 -4.84
C ASP A 216 -1.23 18.23 -6.15
N LEU A 217 -0.05 18.12 -6.76
CA LEU A 217 0.25 18.76 -8.02
C LEU A 217 0.15 17.74 -9.14
N TYR A 218 -0.57 18.12 -10.18
CA TYR A 218 -0.85 17.31 -11.36
C TYR A 218 -0.43 18.05 -12.62
N CYS A 219 -0.31 17.30 -13.72
CA CYS A 219 -0.18 17.88 -15.06
C CYS A 219 1.05 18.82 -15.20
N GLY A 220 2.18 18.43 -14.61
CA GLY A 220 3.39 19.26 -14.57
C GLY A 220 3.30 20.47 -13.64
N GLY A 221 2.40 20.44 -12.66
CA GLY A 221 2.22 21.51 -11.66
C GLY A 221 1.18 22.56 -12.04
N ARG A 222 0.57 22.48 -13.23
CA ARG A 222 -0.47 23.43 -13.67
C ARG A 222 -1.81 23.22 -12.97
N ALA A 223 -2.08 22.01 -12.48
CA ALA A 223 -3.29 21.68 -11.73
C ALA A 223 -2.93 21.34 -10.28
N ALA A 224 -3.52 22.06 -9.33
CA ALA A 224 -3.36 21.80 -7.91
C ALA A 224 -4.70 21.31 -7.32
N ALA A 225 -4.73 20.06 -6.87
CA ALA A 225 -5.87 19.49 -6.14
C ALA A 225 -5.65 19.70 -4.64
N PRO A 226 -6.44 20.54 -3.96
CA PRO A 226 -6.32 20.70 -2.51
C PRO A 226 -6.69 19.40 -1.79
N ARG A 227 -6.13 19.21 -0.60
CA ARG A 227 -6.53 18.12 0.30
C ARG A 227 -7.98 18.32 0.76
N VAL A 228 -8.80 17.31 0.52
CA VAL A 228 -10.26 17.32 0.75
C VAL A 228 -10.73 16.12 1.56
N GLU A 229 -9.89 15.13 1.78
CA GLU A 229 -10.18 13.90 2.49
C GLU A 229 -10.71 14.20 3.91
N GLY A 230 -11.87 13.60 4.24
CA GLY A 230 -12.57 13.80 5.51
C GLY A 230 -13.27 15.16 5.64
N VAL A 231 -13.23 16.02 4.62
CA VAL A 231 -13.90 17.33 4.62
C VAL A 231 -15.32 17.17 4.10
N GLU A 232 -16.30 17.75 4.80
CA GLU A 232 -17.69 17.81 4.33
C GLU A 232 -17.79 18.42 2.92
N LEU A 233 -18.67 17.86 2.09
CA LEU A 233 -18.82 18.19 0.67
C LEU A 233 -18.88 19.70 0.41
N LYS A 234 -19.70 20.44 1.16
CA LYS A 234 -19.83 21.89 0.99
C LYS A 234 -18.49 22.60 1.15
N ARG A 235 -17.72 22.24 2.18
CA ARG A 235 -16.41 22.84 2.46
C ARG A 235 -15.33 22.34 1.50
N ALA A 236 -15.40 21.09 1.06
CA ALA A 236 -14.52 20.56 0.01
C ALA A 236 -14.73 21.32 -1.31
N ARG A 237 -15.98 21.54 -1.70
CA ARG A 237 -16.38 22.36 -2.84
C ARG A 237 -15.84 23.78 -2.73
N GLU A 238 -16.03 24.45 -1.59
CA GLU A 238 -15.48 25.79 -1.37
C GLU A 238 -13.96 25.85 -1.57
N ARG A 239 -13.22 24.83 -1.07
CA ARG A 239 -11.76 24.73 -1.29
C ARG A 239 -11.40 24.56 -2.76
N LEU A 240 -12.14 23.72 -3.49
CA LEU A 240 -11.91 23.50 -4.93
C LEU A 240 -12.15 24.78 -5.71
N LEU A 241 -13.29 25.45 -5.49
CA LEU A 241 -13.63 26.71 -6.15
C LEU A 241 -12.59 27.81 -5.86
N ALA A 242 -12.11 27.91 -4.61
CA ALA A 242 -11.05 28.85 -4.23
C ALA A 242 -9.70 28.57 -4.91
N ARG A 243 -9.51 27.37 -5.48
CA ARG A 243 -8.31 26.97 -6.22
C ARG A 243 -8.50 27.00 -7.74
N GLY A 244 -9.55 27.67 -8.23
CA GLY A 244 -9.79 27.87 -9.65
C GLY A 244 -10.45 26.70 -10.37
N TRP A 245 -10.87 25.67 -9.63
CA TRP A 245 -11.75 24.63 -10.15
C TRP A 245 -13.15 25.19 -10.32
N ARG A 246 -13.84 24.85 -11.40
CA ARG A 246 -15.21 25.25 -11.69
C ARG A 246 -16.07 24.02 -11.83
N ALA A 247 -17.31 24.09 -11.33
CA ALA A 247 -18.28 23.00 -11.50
C ALA A 247 -18.43 22.66 -12.98
N ALA A 248 -18.36 21.38 -13.30
CA ALA A 248 -18.58 20.86 -14.65
C ALA A 248 -19.89 20.07 -14.66
N PRO A 249 -20.97 20.64 -15.20
CA PRO A 249 -22.24 19.93 -15.30
C PRO A 249 -22.11 18.66 -16.13
N PRO A 250 -22.88 17.62 -15.82
CA PRO A 250 -22.89 16.40 -16.61
C PRO A 250 -23.37 16.68 -18.04
N GLU A 251 -22.81 15.94 -19.00
CA GLU A 251 -23.11 16.08 -20.43
C GLU A 251 -24.32 15.25 -20.88
N ARG A 252 -24.90 14.43 -19.99
CA ARG A 252 -26.02 13.54 -20.27
C ARG A 252 -27.27 13.89 -19.46
N GLU A 253 -28.40 13.32 -19.85
CA GLU A 253 -29.64 13.42 -19.08
C GLU A 253 -29.51 12.57 -17.80
N GLU A 254 -29.96 13.14 -16.69
CA GLU A 254 -29.64 12.61 -15.36
C GLU A 254 -30.82 11.87 -14.71
N PRO A 255 -30.55 10.78 -13.95
CA PRO A 255 -31.56 10.13 -13.12
C PRO A 255 -32.20 11.12 -12.12
N GLY A 256 -33.44 10.86 -11.72
CA GLY A 256 -34.22 11.78 -10.88
C GLY A 256 -33.49 12.27 -9.62
N PHE A 257 -32.75 11.40 -8.92
CA PHE A 257 -32.02 11.80 -7.71
C PHE A 257 -30.83 12.73 -7.99
N VAL A 258 -30.10 12.53 -9.11
CA VAL A 258 -28.98 13.40 -9.51
C VAL A 258 -29.54 14.77 -9.86
N ARG A 259 -30.66 14.81 -10.60
CA ARG A 259 -31.37 16.04 -10.93
C ARG A 259 -31.75 16.83 -9.67
N ASP A 260 -32.30 16.18 -8.65
CA ASP A 260 -32.68 16.85 -7.40
C ASP A 260 -31.47 17.50 -6.70
N MET A 261 -30.27 16.90 -6.77
CA MET A 261 -29.04 17.51 -6.25
C MET A 261 -28.54 18.68 -7.08
N ILE A 262 -28.65 18.60 -8.41
CA ILE A 262 -28.36 19.72 -9.32
C ILE A 262 -29.27 20.91 -8.98
N GLU A 263 -30.57 20.67 -8.84
CA GLU A 263 -31.57 21.68 -8.45
C GLU A 263 -31.30 22.25 -7.05
N SER A 264 -30.71 21.45 -6.16
CA SER A 264 -30.28 21.85 -4.81
C SER A 264 -28.95 22.62 -4.79
N GLY A 265 -28.33 22.87 -5.94
CA GLY A 265 -27.15 23.74 -6.06
C GLY A 265 -25.80 23.03 -6.20
N TYR A 266 -25.80 21.73 -6.53
CA TYR A 266 -24.60 20.96 -6.86
C TYR A 266 -24.58 20.57 -8.34
N PRO A 267 -24.43 21.53 -9.27
CA PRO A 267 -24.45 21.24 -10.70
C PRO A 267 -23.31 20.33 -11.16
N GLU A 268 -22.22 20.25 -10.39
CA GLU A 268 -21.07 19.38 -10.64
C GLU A 268 -21.32 17.87 -10.41
N VAL A 269 -22.46 17.46 -9.88
CA VAL A 269 -22.72 16.03 -9.61
C VAL A 269 -22.91 15.23 -10.89
N GLU A 270 -22.26 14.08 -10.97
CA GLU A 270 -22.32 13.22 -12.17
C GLU A 270 -23.04 11.90 -11.93
N ASP A 271 -22.77 11.27 -10.79
CA ASP A 271 -23.38 9.99 -10.46
C ASP A 271 -23.40 9.79 -8.95
N CYS A 272 -24.37 9.01 -8.46
CA CYS A 272 -24.31 8.43 -7.13
C CYS A 272 -24.79 7.00 -7.11
N SER A 273 -24.07 6.20 -6.32
CA SER A 273 -24.39 4.81 -6.09
C SER A 273 -25.64 4.66 -5.22
N GLY A 274 -26.62 3.89 -5.71
CA GLY A 274 -27.80 3.46 -4.95
C GLY A 274 -27.53 2.33 -3.94
N THR A 275 -26.28 2.08 -3.57
CA THR A 275 -25.86 0.95 -2.70
C THR A 275 -26.04 1.21 -1.20
N GLY A 276 -26.67 2.33 -0.82
CA GLY A 276 -26.89 2.71 0.58
C GLY A 276 -25.70 3.38 1.27
N GLN A 277 -24.53 3.42 0.63
CA GLN A 277 -23.31 4.06 1.16
C GLN A 277 -23.23 5.56 0.86
N GLY A 278 -24.11 6.07 -0.01
CA GLY A 278 -24.10 7.48 -0.41
C GLY A 278 -22.85 7.89 -1.19
N PHE A 279 -22.25 6.97 -1.95
CA PHE A 279 -21.14 7.33 -2.84
C PHE A 279 -21.63 8.23 -3.96
N CYS A 280 -20.98 9.37 -4.15
CA CYS A 280 -21.26 10.29 -5.24
C CYS A 280 -19.96 10.75 -5.90
N SER A 281 -19.98 10.92 -7.21
CA SER A 281 -18.92 11.56 -7.99
C SER A 281 -19.35 12.96 -8.42
N PHE A 282 -18.40 13.89 -8.37
CA PHE A 282 -18.57 15.27 -8.79
C PHE A 282 -17.42 15.67 -9.69
N ALA A 283 -17.71 16.40 -10.77
CA ALA A 283 -16.72 16.84 -11.73
C ALA A 283 -16.48 18.34 -11.69
N TYR A 284 -15.21 18.69 -11.81
CA TYR A 284 -14.76 20.05 -11.92
C TYR A 284 -13.78 20.19 -13.08
N ARG A 285 -13.71 21.38 -13.67
CA ARG A 285 -12.70 21.72 -14.69
C ARG A 285 -11.98 23.00 -14.32
N ASN A 286 -10.69 23.08 -14.63
CA ASN A 286 -9.91 24.32 -14.52
C ASN A 286 -9.84 25.05 -15.88
N GLU A 287 -9.21 26.23 -15.92
CA GLU A 287 -9.09 27.02 -17.16
C GLU A 287 -8.21 26.36 -18.23
N ALA A 288 -7.31 25.46 -17.83
CA ALA A 288 -6.48 24.67 -18.74
C ALA A 288 -7.24 23.46 -19.34
N GLY A 289 -8.48 23.23 -18.92
CA GLY A 289 -9.31 22.09 -19.35
C GLY A 289 -9.03 20.79 -18.59
N ASP A 290 -8.15 20.81 -17.57
CA ASP A 290 -7.93 19.64 -16.71
C ASP A 290 -9.20 19.34 -15.92
N ARG A 291 -9.45 18.06 -15.69
CA ARG A 291 -10.67 17.58 -15.04
C ARG A 291 -10.33 17.00 -13.68
N LEU A 292 -11.02 17.46 -12.63
CA LEU A 292 -10.94 16.89 -11.30
C LEU A 292 -12.22 16.13 -11.00
N THR A 293 -12.06 14.88 -10.56
CA THR A 293 -13.15 14.07 -10.02
C THR A 293 -13.02 14.04 -8.50
N LEU A 294 -14.07 14.49 -7.82
CA LEU A 294 -14.23 14.38 -6.37
C LEU A 294 -15.18 13.23 -6.07
N VAL A 295 -14.78 12.33 -5.18
CA VAL A 295 -15.65 11.26 -4.68
C VAL A 295 -16.00 11.53 -3.22
N THR A 296 -17.28 11.45 -2.86
CA THR A 296 -17.76 11.51 -1.47
C THR A 296 -18.42 10.22 -1.05
N ALA A 297 -18.63 10.03 0.26
CA ALA A 297 -19.47 8.96 0.79
C ALA A 297 -20.20 9.41 2.07
N GLY A 298 -21.29 8.73 2.39
CA GLY A 298 -22.10 8.92 3.61
C GLY A 298 -23.33 9.80 3.42
N GLU A 299 -24.28 9.71 4.36
CA GLU A 299 -25.52 10.51 4.39
C GLU A 299 -25.25 12.01 4.57
N THR A 300 -24.24 12.35 5.38
CA THR A 300 -23.62 13.68 5.42
C THR A 300 -22.32 13.59 4.63
N PRO A 301 -22.35 13.87 3.31
CA PRO A 301 -21.28 13.44 2.42
C PRO A 301 -19.96 14.13 2.77
N THR A 302 -18.94 13.32 3.04
CA THR A 302 -17.55 13.79 3.20
C THR A 302 -16.73 13.32 2.01
N ALA A 303 -15.83 14.18 1.54
CA ALA A 303 -14.89 13.85 0.48
C ALA A 303 -13.94 12.73 0.92
N ARG A 304 -13.75 11.76 0.03
CA ARG A 304 -12.90 10.57 0.24
C ARG A 304 -11.64 10.66 -0.58
N HIS A 305 -11.75 11.13 -1.81
CA HIS A 305 -10.64 11.23 -2.73
C HIS A 305 -10.92 12.30 -3.80
N ALA A 306 -9.85 12.95 -4.28
CA ALA A 306 -9.87 13.76 -5.48
C ALA A 306 -8.71 13.36 -6.38
N ALA A 307 -9.00 13.13 -7.66
CA ALA A 307 -8.00 12.86 -8.69
C ALA A 307 -8.16 13.82 -9.86
N VAL A 308 -7.04 14.11 -10.52
CA VAL A 308 -7.03 14.95 -11.72
C VAL A 308 -6.69 14.10 -12.94
N GLN A 309 -7.39 14.38 -14.02
CA GLN A 309 -7.05 13.98 -15.38
C GLN A 309 -6.57 15.21 -16.15
N CYS A 310 -5.41 15.08 -16.79
CA CYS A 310 -4.82 16.20 -17.52
C CYS A 310 -5.47 16.36 -18.89
N ALA A 311 -5.77 17.60 -19.28
CA ALA A 311 -6.23 17.92 -20.61
C ALA A 311 -5.26 17.37 -21.67
N GLY A 312 -5.80 16.69 -22.69
CA GLY A 312 -5.05 16.05 -23.77
C GLY A 312 -4.68 14.58 -23.50
N GLU A 313 -4.82 14.09 -22.27
CA GLU A 313 -4.84 12.65 -21.99
C GLU A 313 -6.26 12.16 -22.28
N GLY A 314 -6.41 11.26 -23.26
CA GLY A 314 -7.75 10.81 -23.71
C GLY A 314 -8.65 10.43 -22.54
N GLU A 315 -9.89 10.92 -22.56
CA GLU A 315 -10.89 10.58 -21.55
C GLU A 315 -11.00 9.05 -21.48
N PRO A 316 -10.92 8.40 -20.29
CA PRO A 316 -11.19 6.98 -20.21
C PRO A 316 -12.58 6.78 -20.79
N ARG A 317 -12.66 6.05 -21.92
CA ARG A 317 -13.95 5.72 -22.53
C ARG A 317 -14.77 5.08 -21.42
N GLY A 318 -15.89 5.71 -21.08
CA GLY A 318 -16.87 5.14 -20.18
C GLY A 318 -17.14 3.71 -20.65
N SER A 319 -17.30 2.80 -19.70
CA SER A 319 -17.69 1.43 -20.00
C SER A 319 -18.98 1.49 -20.81
N ASP A 320 -18.88 1.24 -22.11
CA ASP A 320 -20.01 0.85 -22.93
C ASP A 320 -20.50 -0.47 -22.35
N ALA A 321 -21.49 -0.38 -21.47
CA ALA A 321 -22.27 -1.50 -21.00
C ALA A 321 -23.28 -1.82 -22.11
N GLU A 322 -22.96 -2.85 -22.91
CA GLU A 322 -23.97 -3.73 -23.51
C GLU A 322 -24.45 -4.76 -22.47
#